data_AF-A0A5N5Q7K7-F1
#
_entry.id   AF-A0A5N5Q7K7-F1
#
_cell.length_a   1.000
_cell.length_b   1.000
_cell.length_c   1.000
_cell.angle_alpha   90.00
_cell.angle_beta   90.00
_cell.angle_gamma   90.00
#
_symmetry.space_group_name_H-M   'P 1'
#
loop_
_entity.id
_entity.type
_entity.pdbx_description
1 polymer ?
#
loop_
_entity_poly.entity_id
_entity_poly.type
_entity_poly.pdbx_seq_one_letter_code
_entity_poly.pdbx_strand_id
1 'polypeptide(L)'
;MWKPIPRVQYRDLESLKDTEPLLYYTGLVEMPATSDPLRILVACALEEFQKDQKDLYKIPEVYRLRIMDEGMGPPRMPFKSLQANQEYPKTWARYLVFLCRLYELEIMNDNRYRVEFTREQRQCLDAARKYYHQEGTRPAADRMLTDIGRWFLSPPDINTFSHLAEDSFRDPTVRFAALINLKPDGSFVTPDIVLHRLAQCKYMIRHHTFWWARFHQKRKSKPVDLYVFIPYLDTCH
;
A
#
# COMPACT_ATOMS: atom_id res chain seq x y z
N MET A 1 -7.96 11.08 19.86
CA MET A 1 -8.58 10.00 20.66
C MET A 1 -9.43 9.16 19.71
N TRP A 2 -8.97 7.95 19.35
CA TRP A 2 -9.67 7.05 18.43
C TRP A 2 -11.02 6.65 19.05
N LYS A 3 -12.12 6.79 18.31
CA LYS A 3 -13.44 6.34 18.77
C LYS A 3 -13.61 4.87 18.41
N PRO A 4 -14.16 4.04 19.31
CA PRO A 4 -14.44 2.64 19.01
C PRO A 4 -15.44 2.52 17.85
N ILE A 5 -15.25 1.48 17.03
CA ILE A 5 -16.14 1.11 15.93
C ILE A 5 -17.56 0.87 16.49
N PRO A 6 -18.63 1.43 15.88
CA PRO A 6 -19.99 1.27 16.39
C PRO A 6 -20.40 -0.20 16.43
N ARG A 7 -20.85 -0.65 17.61
CA ARG A 7 -21.45 -1.98 17.79
C ARG A 7 -22.78 -2.03 17.05
N VAL A 8 -22.82 -2.74 15.93
CA VAL A 8 -24.09 -3.10 15.29
C VAL A 8 -24.78 -4.13 16.18
N GLN A 9 -26.01 -3.85 16.61
CA GLN A 9 -26.82 -4.81 17.38
C GLN A 9 -27.34 -5.90 16.43
N TYR A 10 -26.62 -7.00 16.33
CA TYR A 10 -27.16 -8.24 15.77
C TYR A 10 -27.73 -9.09 16.91
N ARG A 11 -29.06 -9.28 16.87
CA ARG A 11 -29.76 -10.28 17.69
C ARG A 11 -29.32 -11.64 17.17
N ASP A 12 -28.34 -12.25 17.84
CA ASP A 12 -28.10 -13.69 18.00
C ASP A 12 -26.66 -13.88 18.53
N LEU A 13 -26.53 -14.06 19.85
CA LEU A 13 -25.34 -13.70 20.64
C LEU A 13 -24.37 -14.86 20.98
N GLU A 14 -24.53 -16.06 20.40
CA GLU A 14 -23.61 -17.18 20.65
C GLU A 14 -22.60 -17.45 19.52
N SER A 15 -22.88 -17.04 18.27
CA SER A 15 -21.97 -17.19 17.12
C SER A 15 -20.97 -16.03 16.95
N LEU A 16 -21.10 -14.95 17.74
CA LEU A 16 -20.33 -13.72 17.53
C LEU A 16 -18.93 -13.72 18.17
N LYS A 17 -18.63 -14.65 19.10
CA LYS A 17 -17.28 -14.73 19.73
C LYS A 17 -16.17 -14.99 18.72
N ASP A 18 -16.46 -15.74 17.66
CA ASP A 18 -15.50 -16.04 16.59
C ASP A 18 -15.42 -14.91 15.54
N THR A 19 -16.40 -14.00 15.50
CA THR A 19 -16.46 -12.89 14.53
C THR A 19 -15.84 -11.59 15.03
N GLU A 20 -15.75 -11.38 16.34
CA GLU A 20 -15.19 -10.14 16.92
C GLU A 20 -13.71 -9.92 16.52
N PRO A 21 -12.83 -10.94 16.52
CA PRO A 21 -11.46 -10.79 16.00
C PRO A 21 -11.44 -10.49 14.50
N LEU A 22 -12.33 -11.12 13.72
CA LEU A 22 -12.40 -10.94 12.27
C LEU A 22 -12.85 -9.54 11.89
N LEU A 23 -13.90 -9.02 12.55
CA LEU A 23 -14.36 -7.64 12.40
C LEU A 23 -13.27 -6.63 12.75
N TYR A 24 -12.52 -6.90 13.82
CA TYR A 24 -11.37 -6.08 14.19
C TYR A 24 -10.32 -6.06 13.07
N TYR A 25 -9.95 -7.23 12.51
CA TYR A 25 -8.94 -7.32 11.46
C TYR A 25 -9.41 -6.72 10.11
N THR A 26 -10.64 -6.99 9.68
CA THR A 26 -11.18 -6.37 8.46
C THR A 26 -11.31 -4.87 8.62
N GLY A 27 -11.64 -4.40 9.83
CA GLY A 27 -11.66 -2.99 10.19
C GLY A 27 -10.32 -2.27 9.99
N LEU A 28 -9.18 -2.97 10.02
CA LEU A 28 -7.87 -2.36 9.76
C LEU A 28 -7.71 -1.89 8.32
N VAL A 29 -8.33 -2.57 7.35
CA VAL A 29 -8.22 -2.27 5.91
C VAL A 29 -9.42 -1.51 5.35
N GLU A 30 -10.41 -1.19 6.18
CA GLU A 30 -11.58 -0.41 5.78
C GLU A 30 -11.26 1.07 5.59
N MET A 31 -12.01 1.76 4.73
CA MET A 31 -11.88 3.20 4.61
C MET A 31 -12.24 3.88 5.94
N PRO A 32 -11.51 4.93 6.35
CA PRO A 32 -11.78 5.63 7.60
C PRO A 32 -13.14 6.32 7.55
N ALA A 33 -13.78 6.45 8.72
CA ALA A 33 -15.03 7.21 8.85
C ALA A 33 -14.81 8.69 8.47
N THR A 34 -15.87 9.42 8.15
CA THR A 34 -15.75 10.84 7.73
C THR A 34 -15.09 11.73 8.78
N SER A 35 -15.23 11.41 10.06
CA SER A 35 -14.63 12.16 11.17
C SER A 35 -13.21 11.71 11.55
N ASP A 36 -12.67 10.67 10.91
CA ASP A 36 -11.37 10.10 11.26
C ASP A 36 -10.24 10.91 10.59
N PRO A 37 -9.21 11.37 11.34
CA PRO A 37 -8.07 12.12 10.80
C PRO A 37 -7.39 11.47 9.59
N LEU A 38 -7.39 10.14 9.50
CA LEU A 38 -6.82 9.39 8.37
C LEU A 38 -7.49 9.74 7.03
N ARG A 39 -8.68 10.36 7.03
CA ARG A 39 -9.31 10.93 5.83
C ARG A 39 -8.43 11.94 5.10
N ILE A 40 -7.60 12.68 5.82
CA ILE A 40 -6.65 13.63 5.23
C ILE A 40 -5.61 12.88 4.39
N LEU A 41 -5.10 11.76 4.91
CA LEU A 41 -4.15 10.90 4.21
C LEU A 41 -4.80 10.26 2.98
N VAL A 42 -6.06 9.81 3.10
CA VAL A 42 -6.83 9.26 1.97
C VAL A 42 -6.99 10.31 0.87
N ALA A 43 -7.45 11.52 1.19
CA ALA A 43 -7.63 12.58 0.20
C ALA A 43 -6.31 12.91 -0.53
N CYS A 44 -5.22 13.02 0.24
CA CYS A 44 -3.88 13.24 -0.29
C CYS A 44 -3.43 12.14 -1.24
N ALA A 45 -3.60 10.87 -0.86
CA ALA A 45 -3.22 9.72 -1.67
C ALA A 45 -3.99 9.67 -3.00
N LEU A 46 -5.29 9.96 -2.98
CA LEU A 46 -6.12 10.02 -4.17
C LEU A 46 -5.69 11.17 -5.10
N GLU A 47 -5.46 12.35 -4.54
CA GLU A 47 -5.06 13.55 -5.29
C GLU A 47 -3.71 13.34 -5.99
N GLU A 48 -2.70 12.88 -5.25
CA GLU A 48 -1.36 12.68 -5.80
C GLU A 48 -1.34 11.56 -6.84
N PHE A 49 -2.10 10.49 -6.64
CA PHE A 49 -2.26 9.46 -7.67
C PHE A 49 -2.91 10.03 -8.93
N GLN A 50 -3.96 10.85 -8.81
CA GLN A 50 -4.59 11.49 -9.98
C GLN A 50 -3.64 12.44 -10.70
N LYS A 51 -2.81 13.19 -9.98
CA LYS A 51 -1.76 14.02 -10.58
C LYS A 51 -0.76 13.16 -11.35
N ASP A 52 -0.28 12.08 -10.74
CA ASP A 52 0.70 11.18 -11.37
C ASP A 52 0.16 10.54 -12.65
N GLN A 53 -1.10 10.08 -12.63
CA GLN A 53 -1.79 9.49 -13.77
C GLN A 53 -1.93 10.45 -14.96
N LYS A 54 -2.16 11.75 -14.70
CA LYS A 54 -2.21 12.78 -15.78
C LYS A 54 -0.86 12.94 -16.47
N ASP A 55 0.23 12.76 -15.73
CA ASP A 55 1.58 12.91 -16.24
C ASP A 55 2.17 11.60 -16.80
N LEU A 56 1.48 10.46 -16.63
CA LEU A 56 1.97 9.15 -17.06
C LEU A 56 2.32 9.10 -18.55
N TYR A 57 1.50 9.73 -19.40
CA TYR A 57 1.69 9.76 -20.86
C TYR A 57 2.86 10.63 -21.31
N LYS A 58 3.35 11.53 -20.46
CA LYS A 58 4.54 12.36 -20.77
C LYS A 58 5.84 11.55 -20.67
N ILE A 59 5.76 10.29 -20.23
CA ILE A 59 6.92 9.46 -19.94
C ILE A 59 7.14 8.47 -21.08
N PRO A 60 8.41 8.32 -21.55
CA PRO A 60 8.73 7.38 -22.61
C PRO A 60 8.18 5.98 -22.32
N GLU A 61 7.54 5.41 -23.33
CA GLU A 61 6.86 4.11 -23.23
C GLU A 61 7.80 3.00 -22.77
N VAL A 62 9.07 3.02 -23.21
CA VAL A 62 10.10 2.06 -22.79
C VAL A 62 10.23 1.96 -21.26
N TYR A 63 10.09 3.06 -20.52
CA TYR A 63 10.16 3.04 -19.06
C TYR A 63 8.89 2.52 -18.41
N ARG A 64 7.73 2.82 -18.99
CA ARG A 64 6.44 2.28 -18.55
C ARG A 64 6.33 0.78 -18.78
N LEU A 65 6.94 0.28 -19.86
CA LEU A 65 7.03 -1.14 -20.17
C LEU A 65 8.02 -1.86 -19.26
N ARG A 66 9.23 -1.34 -19.05
CA ARG A 66 10.25 -2.00 -18.23
C ARG A 66 9.80 -2.29 -16.79
N ILE A 67 9.01 -1.41 -16.17
CA ILE A 67 8.49 -1.63 -14.81
C ILE A 67 7.32 -2.64 -14.76
N MET A 68 6.77 -2.99 -15.93
CA MET A 68 5.72 -3.99 -16.08
C MET A 68 6.25 -5.36 -16.48
N ASP A 69 7.56 -5.48 -16.74
CA ASP A 69 8.18 -6.76 -17.09
C ASP A 69 8.15 -7.68 -15.87
N GLU A 70 7.70 -8.92 -16.07
CA GLU A 70 7.60 -9.95 -15.04
C GLU A 70 8.76 -10.97 -15.16
N GLY A 71 9.80 -10.66 -15.95
CA GLY A 71 10.90 -11.59 -16.24
C GLY A 71 10.60 -12.59 -17.35
N MET A 72 9.43 -12.44 -17.99
CA MET A 72 8.97 -13.29 -19.11
C MET A 72 9.15 -12.60 -20.48
N GLY A 73 9.95 -11.53 -20.50
CA GLY A 73 10.16 -10.66 -21.65
C GLY A 73 9.31 -9.39 -21.63
N PRO A 74 9.56 -8.46 -22.56
CA PRO A 74 8.97 -7.13 -22.53
C PRO A 74 7.44 -7.24 -22.52
N PRO A 75 6.75 -6.61 -21.56
CA PRO A 75 5.31 -6.71 -21.44
C PRO A 75 4.68 -6.17 -22.71
N ARG A 76 3.71 -6.92 -23.27
CA ARG A 76 3.08 -6.57 -24.55
C ARG A 76 2.14 -5.36 -24.46
N MET A 77 1.86 -4.91 -23.24
CA MET A 77 0.96 -3.80 -22.95
C MET A 77 1.71 -2.82 -22.04
N PRO A 78 1.74 -1.51 -22.38
CA PRO A 78 2.25 -0.51 -21.46
C PRO A 78 1.43 -0.52 -20.18
N PHE A 79 1.83 0.30 -19.21
CA PHE A 79 0.97 0.76 -18.11
C PHE A 79 -0.26 1.48 -18.72
N LYS A 80 -1.14 0.72 -19.38
CA LYS A 80 -2.38 1.20 -19.96
C LYS A 80 -3.23 1.48 -18.75
N SER A 81 -3.73 2.72 -18.68
CA SER A 81 -4.78 3.06 -17.74
C SER A 81 -5.83 1.96 -17.80
N LEU A 82 -5.93 1.15 -16.75
CA LEU A 82 -7.15 0.44 -16.44
C LEU A 82 -8.16 1.53 -16.09
N GLN A 83 -8.71 2.13 -17.16
CA GLN A 83 -9.71 3.19 -17.24
C GLN A 83 -9.91 4.04 -16.00
N ALA A 84 -8.96 4.89 -15.58
CA ALA A 84 -9.15 5.81 -14.45
C ALA A 84 -9.95 5.18 -13.28
N ASN A 85 -9.77 3.87 -13.04
CA ASN A 85 -10.74 3.13 -12.26
C ASN A 85 -10.48 3.57 -10.84
N GLN A 86 -11.49 4.15 -10.21
CA GLN A 86 -11.38 4.72 -8.87
C GLN A 86 -10.90 3.68 -7.84
N GLU A 87 -10.97 2.39 -8.16
CA GLU A 87 -10.52 1.30 -7.28
C GLU A 87 -8.99 1.21 -7.11
N TYR A 88 -8.16 1.59 -8.08
CA TYR A 88 -6.69 1.58 -7.90
C TYR A 88 -6.21 2.60 -6.87
N PRO A 89 -6.54 3.90 -6.97
CA PRO A 89 -6.13 4.87 -5.97
C PRO A 89 -6.81 4.62 -4.61
N LYS A 90 -8.02 4.05 -4.58
CA LYS A 90 -8.65 3.60 -3.33
C LYS A 90 -7.87 2.46 -2.68
N THR A 91 -7.36 1.50 -3.46
CA THR A 91 -6.55 0.40 -2.93
C THR A 91 -5.27 0.92 -2.29
N TRP A 92 -4.59 1.86 -2.94
CA TRP A 92 -3.44 2.55 -2.35
C TRP A 92 -3.80 3.28 -1.05
N ALA A 93 -4.88 4.07 -1.06
CA ALA A 93 -5.34 4.79 0.13
C ALA A 93 -5.67 3.85 1.30
N ARG A 94 -6.33 2.71 1.02
CA ARG A 94 -6.61 1.68 2.02
C ARG A 94 -5.33 1.05 2.58
N TYR A 95 -4.33 0.83 1.75
CA TYR A 95 -3.04 0.31 2.20
C TYR A 95 -2.34 1.28 3.14
N LEU A 96 -2.31 2.58 2.83
CA LEU A 96 -1.76 3.61 3.71
C LEU A 96 -2.49 3.68 5.06
N VAL A 97 -3.82 3.62 5.03
CA VAL A 97 -4.66 3.58 6.24
C VAL A 97 -4.33 2.35 7.08
N PHE A 98 -4.21 1.19 6.43
CA PHE A 98 -3.83 -0.05 7.09
C PHE A 98 -2.47 0.09 7.78
N LEU A 99 -1.43 0.57 7.08
CA LEU A 99 -0.11 0.79 7.66
C LEU A 99 -0.14 1.75 8.85
N CYS A 100 -0.88 2.86 8.75
CA CYS A 100 -0.99 3.82 9.85
C CYS A 100 -1.72 3.22 11.06
N ARG A 101 -2.79 2.46 10.84
CA ARG A 101 -3.49 1.77 11.94
C ARG A 101 -2.60 0.75 12.63
N LEU A 102 -1.84 -0.04 11.86
CA LEU A 102 -0.87 -0.97 12.43
C LEU A 102 0.18 -0.24 13.28
N TYR A 103 0.62 0.92 12.83
CA TYR A 103 1.56 1.73 13.58
C TYR A 103 0.98 2.27 14.89
N GLU A 104 -0.26 2.75 14.87
CA GLU A 104 -0.94 3.17 16.11
C GLU A 104 -1.08 1.99 17.09
N LEU A 105 -1.35 0.78 16.61
CA LEU A 105 -1.38 -0.42 17.46
C LEU A 105 -0.01 -0.71 18.08
N GLU A 106 1.08 -0.62 17.31
CA GLU A 106 2.44 -0.78 17.83
C GLU A 106 2.74 0.25 18.92
N ILE A 107 2.43 1.54 18.70
CA ILE A 107 2.62 2.61 19.70
C ILE A 107 1.84 2.32 20.99
N MET A 108 0.63 1.78 20.86
CA MET A 108 -0.24 1.41 21.98
C MET A 108 0.20 0.13 22.70
N ASN A 109 1.28 -0.53 22.26
CA ASN A 109 1.70 -1.87 22.70
C ASN A 109 0.58 -2.92 22.54
N ASP A 110 -0.27 -2.77 21.52
CA ASP A 110 -1.33 -3.72 21.21
C ASP A 110 -0.78 -4.89 20.38
N ASN A 111 -0.54 -6.00 21.06
CA ASN A 111 0.06 -7.18 20.47
C ASN A 111 -0.93 -8.10 19.72
N ARG A 112 -2.21 -7.72 19.62
CA ARG A 112 -3.23 -8.52 18.90
C ARG A 112 -2.90 -8.69 17.42
N TYR A 113 -2.20 -7.71 16.83
CA TYR A 113 -1.74 -7.77 15.45
C TYR A 113 -0.26 -7.42 15.34
N ARG A 114 0.60 -8.31 15.85
CA ARG A 114 2.05 -8.08 15.90
C ARG A 114 2.64 -7.91 14.50
N VAL A 115 3.15 -6.72 14.23
CA VAL A 115 4.02 -6.37 13.09
C VAL A 115 5.21 -5.62 13.67
N GLU A 116 6.41 -5.94 13.19
CA GLU A 116 7.62 -5.25 13.60
C GLU A 116 8.07 -4.36 12.44
N PHE A 117 7.99 -3.03 12.62
CA PHE A 117 8.50 -2.10 11.62
C PHE A 117 10.00 -1.87 11.79
N THR A 118 10.72 -1.76 10.68
CA THR A 118 12.11 -1.29 10.69
C THR A 118 12.19 0.17 11.15
N ARG A 119 13.39 0.64 11.46
CA ARG A 119 13.62 2.05 11.85
C ARG A 119 13.10 3.01 10.78
N GLU A 120 13.35 2.72 9.52
CA GLU A 120 13.01 3.56 8.38
C GLU A 120 11.51 3.53 8.09
N GLN A 121 10.89 2.36 8.24
CA GLN A 121 9.43 2.22 8.16
C GLN A 121 8.74 3.05 9.25
N ARG A 122 9.23 2.99 10.51
CA ARG A 122 8.71 3.82 11.61
C ARG A 122 8.84 5.31 11.31
N GLN A 123 9.98 5.76 10.79
CA GLN A 123 10.18 7.17 10.41
C GLN A 123 9.18 7.64 9.35
N CYS A 124 8.87 6.79 8.37
CA CYS A 124 7.86 7.10 7.34
C CYS A 124 6.46 7.19 7.95
N LEU A 125 6.12 6.28 8.86
CA LEU A 125 4.81 6.25 9.53
C LEU A 125 4.64 7.41 10.51
N ASP A 126 5.70 7.82 11.21
CA ASP A 126 5.73 9.04 12.03
C ASP A 126 5.47 10.30 11.19
N ALA A 127 6.07 10.38 10.01
CA ALA A 127 5.85 11.48 9.09
C ALA A 127 4.39 11.51 8.58
N ALA A 128 3.81 10.34 8.26
CA ALA A 128 2.40 10.21 7.91
C ALA A 128 1.48 10.61 9.05
N ARG A 129 1.78 10.17 10.26
CA ARG A 129 1.06 10.52 11.49
C ARG A 129 1.00 12.01 11.73
N LYS A 130 2.14 12.69 11.70
CA LYS A 130 2.21 14.15 11.80
C LYS A 130 1.43 14.83 10.68
N TYR A 131 1.46 14.27 9.46
CA TYR A 131 0.73 14.81 8.32
C TYR A 131 -0.79 14.77 8.55
N TYR A 132 -1.36 13.62 8.93
CA TYR A 132 -2.81 13.48 9.08
C TYR A 132 -3.35 14.03 10.42
N HIS A 133 -2.52 14.14 11.45
CA HIS A 133 -2.86 14.90 12.67
C HIS A 133 -2.63 16.41 12.53
N GLN A 134 -2.10 16.86 11.40
CA GLN A 134 -1.81 18.27 11.12
C GLN A 134 -0.83 18.90 12.12
N GLU A 135 0.18 18.14 12.54
CA GLU A 135 1.18 18.55 13.53
C GLU A 135 2.37 19.27 12.86
N GLY A 136 2.75 20.44 13.40
CA GLY A 136 4.02 21.12 13.10
C GLY A 136 4.30 21.38 11.62
N THR A 137 5.56 21.26 11.22
CA THR A 137 6.02 21.39 9.82
C THR A 137 5.71 20.10 9.07
N ARG A 138 4.61 20.13 8.28
CA ARG A 138 4.17 18.97 7.49
C ARG A 138 5.20 18.61 6.40
N PRO A 139 5.53 17.33 6.21
CA PRO A 139 6.32 16.91 5.05
C PRO A 139 5.52 17.20 3.77
N ALA A 140 6.24 17.43 2.67
CA ALA A 140 5.61 17.48 1.35
C ALA A 140 4.93 16.13 1.07
N ALA A 141 3.67 16.18 0.66
CA ALA A 141 2.82 15.01 0.46
C ALA A 141 3.45 13.98 -0.50
N ASP A 142 3.93 14.45 -1.64
CA ASP A 142 4.61 13.65 -2.65
C ASP A 142 5.81 12.90 -2.08
N ARG A 143 6.65 13.57 -1.28
CA ARG A 143 7.81 12.98 -0.61
C ARG A 143 7.39 11.92 0.40
N MET A 144 6.44 12.23 1.26
CA MET A 144 5.95 11.30 2.29
C MET A 144 5.40 10.01 1.66
N LEU A 145 4.53 10.14 0.66
CA LEU A 145 3.95 8.99 -0.05
C LEU A 145 5.01 8.18 -0.79
N THR A 146 6.00 8.86 -1.38
CA THR A 146 7.14 8.21 -2.07
C THR A 146 8.03 7.44 -1.08
N ASP A 147 8.33 8.02 0.08
CA ASP A 147 9.17 7.38 1.10
C ASP A 147 8.45 6.15 1.70
N ILE A 148 7.13 6.23 1.95
CA ILE A 148 6.33 5.06 2.35
C ILE A 148 6.37 3.98 1.26
N GLY A 149 6.07 4.34 0.01
CA GLY A 149 6.10 3.38 -1.10
C GLY A 149 7.44 2.67 -1.22
N ARG A 150 8.55 3.40 -1.07
CA ARG A 150 9.90 2.83 -1.08
C ARG A 150 10.09 1.80 0.04
N TRP A 151 9.87 2.20 1.29
CA TRP A 151 10.24 1.37 2.45
C TRP A 151 9.30 0.19 2.73
N PHE A 152 8.12 0.20 2.12
CA PHE A 152 7.13 -0.87 2.28
C PHE A 152 6.96 -1.73 1.03
N LEU A 153 7.24 -1.22 -0.17
CA LEU A 153 6.96 -1.93 -1.43
C LEU A 153 8.21 -2.17 -2.30
N SER A 154 9.36 -1.60 -1.95
CA SER A 154 10.61 -1.75 -2.72
C SER A 154 11.72 -2.27 -1.81
N PRO A 155 12.10 -3.56 -1.91
CA PRO A 155 13.19 -4.10 -1.10
C PRO A 155 14.54 -3.45 -1.47
N PRO A 156 15.47 -3.29 -0.51
CA PRO A 156 16.81 -2.76 -0.77
C PRO A 156 17.70 -3.67 -1.64
N ASP A 157 17.50 -5.00 -1.67
CA ASP A 157 18.18 -5.92 -2.60
C ASP A 157 17.36 -7.20 -2.91
N ILE A 158 17.85 -8.05 -3.81
CA ILE A 158 17.17 -9.28 -4.27
C ILE A 158 17.19 -10.41 -3.24
N ASN A 159 18.23 -10.43 -2.38
CA ASN A 159 18.33 -11.34 -1.25
C ASN A 159 17.40 -10.89 -0.10
N THR A 160 16.82 -9.70 -0.18
CA THR A 160 15.80 -9.23 0.75
C THR A 160 14.43 -9.84 0.43
N PHE A 161 14.22 -10.43 -0.75
CA PHE A 161 13.05 -11.32 -0.96
C PHE A 161 13.10 -12.55 -0.06
N SER A 162 14.27 -12.94 0.45
CA SER A 162 14.38 -13.95 1.52
C SER A 162 13.63 -13.51 2.77
N HIS A 163 13.58 -12.22 3.10
CA HIS A 163 12.79 -11.71 4.23
C HIS A 163 11.26 -11.72 3.94
N LEU A 164 10.85 -11.72 2.66
CA LEU A 164 9.46 -11.98 2.26
C LEU A 164 9.12 -13.47 2.25
N ALA A 165 10.12 -14.35 2.11
CA ALA A 165 9.97 -15.80 2.07
C ALA A 165 10.13 -16.49 3.45
N GLU A 166 10.92 -15.91 4.36
CA GLU A 166 11.27 -16.51 5.66
C GLU A 166 10.20 -16.29 6.74
N ASP A 167 9.33 -15.28 6.60
CA ASP A 167 8.17 -15.08 7.45
C ASP A 167 7.09 -14.30 6.67
N SER A 168 6.49 -14.95 5.65
CA SER A 168 5.55 -14.36 4.68
C SER A 168 4.33 -13.66 5.32
N PHE A 169 4.02 -14.01 6.57
CA PHE A 169 2.99 -13.37 7.35
C PHE A 169 3.47 -12.14 8.12
N ARG A 170 4.73 -11.69 8.09
CA ARG A 170 5.14 -10.41 8.71
C ARG A 170 5.08 -9.22 7.76
N ASP A 171 5.03 -9.46 6.45
CA ASP A 171 4.89 -8.40 5.45
C ASP A 171 3.50 -7.75 5.52
N PRO A 172 3.42 -6.43 5.79
CA PRO A 172 2.16 -5.69 5.74
C PRO A 172 1.45 -5.79 4.37
N THR A 173 2.18 -5.93 3.26
CA THR A 173 1.61 -6.03 1.92
C THR A 173 0.85 -7.34 1.72
N VAL A 174 1.44 -8.48 2.12
CA VAL A 174 0.80 -9.81 2.09
C VAL A 174 -0.41 -9.83 3.01
N ARG A 175 -0.27 -9.29 4.24
CA ARG A 175 -1.37 -9.18 5.19
C ARG A 175 -2.52 -8.33 4.65
N PHE A 176 -2.21 -7.19 4.05
CA PHE A 176 -3.21 -6.34 3.41
C PHE A 176 -3.95 -7.10 2.31
N ALA A 177 -3.22 -7.77 1.41
CA ALA A 177 -3.79 -8.56 0.33
C ALA A 177 -4.72 -9.68 0.84
N ALA A 178 -4.38 -10.33 1.96
CA ALA A 178 -5.26 -11.31 2.60
C ALA A 178 -6.52 -10.65 3.20
N LEU A 179 -6.33 -9.59 4.01
CA LEU A 179 -7.43 -8.93 4.72
C LEU A 179 -8.44 -8.24 3.81
N ILE A 180 -8.00 -7.67 2.68
CA ILE A 180 -8.96 -7.09 1.73
C ILE A 180 -9.84 -8.15 1.07
N ASN A 181 -9.52 -9.44 1.16
CA ASN A 181 -10.29 -10.54 0.59
C ASN A 181 -11.10 -11.31 1.65
N LEU A 182 -10.86 -11.06 2.93
CA LEU A 182 -11.56 -11.66 4.06
C LEU A 182 -12.90 -10.94 4.31
N LYS A 183 -13.95 -11.71 4.58
CA LYS A 183 -15.25 -11.21 5.02
C LYS A 183 -15.40 -11.27 6.55
N PRO A 184 -16.31 -10.49 7.14
CA PRO A 184 -16.60 -10.55 8.57
C PRO A 184 -17.01 -11.93 9.11
N ASP A 185 -17.57 -12.78 8.26
CA ASP A 185 -17.98 -14.15 8.58
C ASP A 185 -16.82 -15.17 8.52
N GLY A 186 -15.60 -14.72 8.22
CA GLY A 186 -14.41 -15.57 8.08
C GLY A 186 -14.24 -16.22 6.71
N SER A 187 -15.22 -16.09 5.82
CA SER A 187 -15.10 -16.55 4.43
C SER A 187 -14.29 -15.58 3.57
N PHE A 188 -13.76 -16.06 2.45
CA PHE A 188 -13.16 -15.21 1.43
C PHE A 188 -14.20 -14.77 0.40
N VAL A 189 -13.93 -13.65 -0.28
CA VAL A 189 -14.67 -13.27 -1.48
C VAL A 189 -14.47 -14.30 -2.60
N THR A 190 -15.34 -14.27 -3.61
CA THR A 190 -15.28 -15.23 -4.73
C THR A 190 -13.94 -15.14 -5.47
N PRO A 191 -13.46 -16.23 -6.07
CA PRO A 191 -12.16 -16.26 -6.77
C PRO A 191 -11.98 -15.12 -7.77
N ASP A 192 -13.02 -14.77 -8.54
CA ASP A 192 -12.97 -13.67 -9.50
C ASP A 192 -12.68 -12.33 -8.82
N ILE A 193 -13.33 -12.05 -7.67
CA ILE A 193 -13.10 -10.83 -6.90
C ILE A 193 -11.68 -10.83 -6.30
N VAL A 194 -11.20 -11.98 -5.83
CA VAL A 194 -9.82 -12.13 -5.33
C VAL A 194 -8.83 -11.77 -6.42
N LEU A 195 -8.98 -12.33 -7.62
CA LEU A 195 -8.11 -12.03 -8.76
C LEU A 195 -8.09 -10.54 -9.10
N HIS A 196 -9.26 -9.89 -9.11
CA HIS A 196 -9.35 -8.45 -9.33
C HIS A 196 -8.65 -7.62 -8.25
N ARG A 197 -8.85 -7.94 -6.96
CA ARG A 197 -8.21 -7.25 -5.84
C ARG A 197 -6.70 -7.45 -5.81
N LEU A 198 -6.22 -8.65 -6.11
CA LEU A 198 -4.79 -8.92 -6.25
C LEU A 198 -4.17 -8.17 -7.43
N ALA A 199 -4.89 -8.05 -8.56
CA ALA A 199 -4.45 -7.21 -9.68
C ALA A 199 -4.33 -5.73 -9.26
N GLN A 200 -5.24 -5.21 -8.42
CA GLN A 200 -5.15 -3.87 -7.85
C GLN A 200 -3.93 -3.70 -6.94
N CYS A 201 -3.63 -4.68 -6.07
CA CYS A 201 -2.42 -4.67 -5.24
C CYS A 201 -1.13 -4.70 -6.09
N LYS A 202 -1.07 -5.57 -7.11
CA LYS A 202 0.07 -5.62 -8.04
C LYS A 202 0.27 -4.28 -8.75
N TYR A 203 -0.81 -3.68 -9.22
CA TYR A 203 -0.78 -2.37 -9.87
C TYR A 203 -0.28 -1.29 -8.92
N MET A 204 -0.79 -1.25 -7.69
CA MET A 204 -0.33 -0.33 -6.64
C MET A 204 1.18 -0.42 -6.45
N ILE A 205 1.72 -1.63 -6.27
CA ILE A 205 3.17 -1.85 -6.11
C ILE A 205 3.95 -1.26 -7.29
N ARG A 206 3.59 -1.63 -8.52
CA ARG A 206 4.28 -1.16 -9.73
C ARG A 206 4.19 0.36 -9.91
N HIS A 207 3.01 0.92 -9.65
CA HIS A 207 2.79 2.36 -9.72
C HIS A 207 3.71 3.10 -8.74
N HIS A 208 3.86 2.60 -7.50
CA HIS A 208 4.73 3.24 -6.52
C HIS A 208 6.20 3.12 -6.85
N THR A 209 6.66 1.97 -7.36
CA THR A 209 8.03 1.82 -7.85
C THR A 209 8.31 2.81 -8.99
N PHE A 210 7.35 2.98 -9.90
CA PHE A 210 7.43 3.96 -10.98
C PHE A 210 7.48 5.41 -10.49
N TRP A 211 6.58 5.77 -9.58
CA TRP A 211 6.53 7.10 -8.99
C TRP A 211 7.82 7.44 -8.21
N TRP A 212 8.34 6.49 -7.45
CA TRP A 212 9.62 6.62 -6.75
C TRP A 212 10.80 6.85 -7.70
N ALA A 213 10.89 6.07 -8.78
CA ALA A 213 11.96 6.21 -9.78
C ALA A 213 11.95 7.61 -10.40
N ARG A 214 10.76 8.14 -10.73
CA ARG A 214 10.58 9.51 -11.24
C ARG A 214 11.02 10.56 -10.23
N PHE A 215 10.65 10.39 -8.96
CA PHE A 215 11.00 11.31 -7.89
C PHE A 215 12.52 11.41 -7.71
N HIS A 216 13.22 10.27 -7.80
CA HIS A 216 14.70 10.24 -7.80
C HIS A 216 15.31 10.92 -9.02
N GLN A 217 14.77 10.68 -10.21
CA GLN A 217 15.26 11.29 -11.44
C GLN A 217 15.10 12.82 -11.43
N LYS A 218 14.00 13.35 -10.89
CA LYS A 218 13.81 14.81 -10.74
C LYS A 218 14.82 15.46 -9.79
N ARG A 219 15.29 14.72 -8.77
CA ARG A 219 16.19 15.23 -7.73
C ARG A 219 17.68 15.10 -8.08
N LYS A 220 18.04 14.12 -8.90
CA LYS A 220 19.40 13.97 -9.42
C LYS A 220 19.44 14.66 -10.78
N SER A 221 20.07 15.83 -10.88
CA SER A 221 20.26 16.61 -12.12
C SER A 221 21.07 15.91 -13.22
N LYS A 222 21.30 14.60 -13.12
CA LYS A 222 21.85 13.74 -14.15
C LYS A 222 20.87 12.59 -14.40
N PRO A 223 20.67 12.18 -15.66
CA PRO A 223 19.84 11.01 -15.96
C PRO A 223 20.38 9.84 -15.14
N VAL A 224 19.56 9.35 -14.22
CA VAL A 224 19.82 8.05 -13.62
C VAL A 224 19.68 7.07 -14.77
N ASP A 225 20.77 6.39 -15.10
CA ASP A 225 20.69 5.24 -15.98
C ASP A 225 19.75 4.25 -15.32
N LEU A 226 18.50 4.23 -15.78
CA LEU A 226 17.51 3.23 -15.38
C LEU A 226 18.01 1.80 -15.70
N TYR A 227 19.10 1.68 -16.47
CA TYR A 227 19.91 0.47 -16.65
C TYR A 227 20.52 -0.10 -15.37
N VAL A 228 20.68 0.68 -14.29
CA VAL A 228 21.15 0.15 -12.99
C VAL A 228 20.01 -0.55 -12.21
N PHE A 229 18.74 -0.40 -12.64
CA PHE A 229 17.58 -0.90 -11.90
C PHE A 229 16.82 -2.03 -12.59
N ILE A 230 17.17 -2.37 -13.83
CA ILE A 230 16.52 -3.42 -14.64
C ILE A 230 17.14 -4.83 -14.51
N PRO A 231 18.37 -5.05 -14.02
CA PRO A 231 18.86 -6.43 -13.78
C PRO A 231 18.05 -7.21 -12.74
N TYR A 232 17.13 -6.55 -12.04
CA TYR A 232 16.24 -7.14 -11.03
C TYR A 232 15.05 -7.92 -11.58
N LEU A 233 14.79 -7.86 -12.89
CA LEU A 233 13.67 -8.59 -13.52
C LEU A 233 14.11 -9.88 -14.24
N ASP A 234 15.42 -10.06 -14.46
CA ASP A 234 15.99 -11.22 -15.17
C ASP A 234 16.37 -12.40 -14.27
N THR A 235 16.18 -12.33 -12.95
CA THR A 235 16.64 -13.36 -11.99
C THR A 235 15.54 -14.05 -11.18
N CYS A 236 14.27 -13.76 -11.47
CA CYS A 236 13.13 -14.51 -10.94
C CYS A 236 12.78 -15.67 -11.88
N HIS A 237 13.47 -16.80 -11.73
CA HIS A 237 13.03 -18.10 -12.24
C HIS A 237 12.13 -18.80 -11.23
#